data_AF-A0A938WN88-F1
#
_entry.id   AF-A0A938WN88-F1
#
_cell.length_a   1.000
_cell.length_b   1.000
_cell.length_c   1.000
_cell.angle_alpha   90.00
_cell.angle_beta   90.00
_cell.angle_gamma   90.00
#
_symmetry.space_group_name_H-M   'P 1'
#
loop_
_entity.id
_entity.type
_entity.pdbx_description
1 polymer ?
#
loop_
_entity_poly.entity_id
_entity_poly.type
_entity_poly.pdbx_seq_one_letter_code
_entity_poly.pdbx_strand_id
1 'polypeptide(L)' 'MDEIRQNGKTVLYSEDGRSIPMFFNNLTGKNFSGKEYEDYIRCVALADMGFSPGVIELCRNGKTIKQGVIPNVIP' A
#
# COMPACT_ATOMS: atom_id res chain seq x y z
N MET A 1 0.72 5.20 -15.90
CA MET A 1 1.40 5.38 -14.60
C MET A 1 0.44 5.01 -13.48
N ASP A 2 0.82 4.05 -12.64
CA ASP A 2 0.08 3.70 -11.44
C ASP A 2 0.88 4.17 -10.22
N GLU A 3 0.18 4.57 -9.16
CA GLU A 3 0.79 5.04 -7.92
C GLU A 3 -0.05 4.67 -6.70
N ILE A 4 0.62 4.51 -5.55
CA ILE A 4 -0.02 4.44 -4.25
C ILE A 4 0.26 5.75 -3.54
N ARG A 5 -0.81 6.46 -3.16
CA ARG A 5 -0.72 7.69 -2.39
C ARG A 5 -1.13 7.48 -0.95
N GLN A 6 -0.54 8.26 -0.06
CA GLN A 6 -0.96 8.42 1.31
C GLN A 6 -0.92 9.89 1.67
N ASN A 7 -1.98 10.40 2.31
CA ASN A 7 -2.10 11.82 2.66
C ASN A 7 -1.87 12.77 1.47
N GLY A 8 -2.40 12.39 0.29
CA GLY A 8 -2.25 13.14 -0.96
C GLY A 8 -0.86 13.11 -1.60
N LYS A 9 0.11 12.37 -1.04
CA LYS A 9 1.47 12.24 -1.57
C LYS A 9 1.72 10.85 -2.13
N THR A 10 2.42 10.77 -3.25
CA THR A 10 2.86 9.50 -3.84
C THR A 10 3.96 8.87 -2.97
N VAL A 11 3.71 7.64 -2.51
CA VAL A 11 4.67 6.84 -1.74
C VAL A 11 5.37 5.83 -2.66
N LEU A 12 4.59 5.17 -3.54
CA LEU A 12 5.11 4.28 -4.57
C LEU A 12 4.53 4.63 -5.94
N TYR A 13 5.32 4.45 -6.99
CA TYR A 13 4.84 4.53 -8.37
C TYR A 13 5.56 3.53 -9.27
N SER A 14 4.91 3.14 -10.37
CA SER A 14 5.51 2.38 -11.46
C SER A 14 4.71 2.62 -12.75
N GLU A 15 5.36 2.40 -13.88
CA GLU A 15 4.75 2.47 -15.21
C GLU A 15 4.45 1.09 -15.81
N ASP A 16 4.87 0.01 -15.15
CA ASP A 16 4.69 -1.37 -15.63
C ASP A 16 3.22 -1.87 -15.66
N GLY A 17 2.30 -1.11 -15.05
CA GLY A 17 0.87 -1.40 -14.98
C GLY A 17 0.48 -2.64 -14.15
N ARG A 18 1.43 -3.25 -13.43
CA ARG A 18 1.24 -4.51 -12.70
C ARG A 18 1.68 -4.44 -11.23
N SER A 19 2.86 -3.88 -10.96
CA SER A 19 3.47 -3.94 -9.64
C SER A 19 2.70 -3.13 -8.60
N ILE A 20 2.23 -1.94 -8.96
CA ILE A 20 1.51 -1.06 -8.04
C ILE A 20 0.17 -1.64 -7.58
N PRO A 21 -0.70 -2.17 -8.47
CA PRO A 21 -1.86 -2.93 -8.03
C PRO A 21 -1.53 -4.12 -7.12
N MET A 22 -0.42 -4.82 -7.37
CA MET A 22 0.04 -5.94 -6.53
C MET A 22 0.43 -5.47 -5.13
N PHE A 23 1.29 -4.46 -5.01
CA PHE A 23 1.65 -3.88 -3.71
C PHE A 23 0.44 -3.36 -2.96
N PHE A 24 -0.50 -2.69 -3.65
CA PHE A 24 -1.74 -2.23 -3.04
C PHE A 24 -2.55 -3.40 -2.43
N ASN A 25 -2.63 -4.53 -3.13
CA ASN A 25 -3.32 -5.71 -2.62
C ASN A 25 -2.58 -6.34 -1.42
N ASN A 26 -1.24 -6.32 -1.40
CA ASN A 26 -0.46 -6.76 -0.24
C ASN A 26 -0.72 -5.85 0.98
N LEU A 27 -0.63 -4.52 0.79
CA LEU A 27 -0.82 -3.50 1.83
C LEU A 27 -2.24 -3.48 2.41
N THR A 28 -3.22 -3.99 1.67
CA THR A 28 -4.63 -4.05 2.09
C THR A 28 -5.09 -5.45 2.51
N GLY A 29 -4.15 -6.39 2.70
CA GLY A 29 -4.43 -7.74 3.21
C GLY A 29 -5.24 -8.61 2.25
N LYS A 30 -5.17 -8.36 0.94
CA LYS A 30 -5.84 -9.18 -0.08
C LYS A 30 -5.00 -10.38 -0.51
N ASN A 31 -3.68 -10.22 -0.58
CA ASN A 31 -2.76 -11.27 -1.02
C ASN A 31 -2.15 -12.06 0.15
N PHE A 32 -2.00 -11.43 1.31
CA PHE A 32 -1.49 -12.05 2.53
C PHE A 32 -2.59 -12.05 3.61
N SER A 33 -2.49 -12.96 4.57
CA SER A 33 -3.42 -13.00 5.71
C SER A 33 -2.72 -13.47 6.99
N GLY A 34 -3.36 -13.20 8.14
CA GLY A 34 -2.84 -13.59 9.45
C GLY A 34 -1.44 -13.04 9.73
N LYS A 35 -0.58 -13.88 10.33
CA LYS A 35 0.77 -13.47 10.74
C LYS A 35 1.64 -13.00 9.59
N GLU A 36 1.54 -13.60 8.41
CA GLU A 36 2.32 -13.18 7.24
C GLU A 36 1.95 -11.74 6.83
N TYR A 37 0.67 -11.40 6.88
CA TYR A 37 0.22 -10.03 6.62
C TYR A 37 0.71 -9.06 7.70
N GLU A 38 0.60 -9.42 8.97
CA GLU A 38 1.09 -8.60 10.08
C GLU A 38 2.59 -8.34 9.98
N ASP A 39 3.38 -9.38 9.72
CA ASP A 39 4.82 -9.30 9.53
C ASP A 39 5.17 -8.45 8.30
N TYR A 40 4.44 -8.58 7.19
CA TYR A 40 4.63 -7.74 6.01
C TYR A 40 4.36 -6.25 6.30
N ILE A 41 3.25 -5.94 6.99
CA ILE A 41 2.95 -4.55 7.34
C ILE A 41 4.02 -3.99 8.28
N ARG A 42 4.36 -4.70 9.35
CA ARG A 42 5.32 -4.21 10.34
C ARG A 42 6.73 -4.07 9.77
N CYS A 43 7.25 -5.14 9.17
CA CYS A 43 8.66 -5.24 8.82
C CYS A 43 8.98 -4.63 7.45
N VAL A 44 7.98 -4.43 6.58
CA VAL A 44 8.22 -3.92 5.22
C VAL A 44 7.47 -2.61 4.99
N ALA A 45 6.14 -2.60 5.14
CA ALA A 45 5.34 -1.43 4.79
C ALA A 45 5.65 -0.20 5.66
N LEU A 46 5.67 -0.41 6.99
CA LEU A 46 5.88 0.65 7.98
C LEU A 46 7.36 0.96 8.23
N ALA A 47 8.24 -0.04 8.15
CA ALA A 47 9.67 0.14 8.41
C ALA A 47 10.42 0.73 7.20
N ASP A 48 10.19 0.19 6.00
CA ASP A 48 11.09 0.42 4.86
C ASP A 48 10.42 1.19 3.71
N MET A 49 9.12 0.97 3.47
CA MET A 49 8.43 1.52 2.28
C MET A 49 7.92 2.96 2.46
N GLY A 50 8.00 3.52 3.67
CA GLY A 50 7.57 4.90 3.96
C GLY A 50 6.06 5.08 4.13
N PHE A 51 5.31 3.99 4.32
CA PHE A 51 3.90 4.07 4.70
C PHE A 51 3.73 4.28 6.20
N SER A 52 2.56 4.80 6.57
CA SER A 52 2.06 4.86 7.94
C SER A 52 0.71 4.13 8.03
N PRO A 53 0.24 3.77 9.23
CA PRO A 53 -1.14 3.33 9.39
C PRO A 53 -2.13 4.38 8.88
N GLY A 54 -3.21 3.94 8.24
CA GLY A 54 -4.25 4.83 7.72
C GLY A 54 -4.62 4.57 6.27
N VAL A 55 -5.36 5.53 5.69
CA VAL A 55 -5.90 5.41 4.33
C VAL A 55 -4.78 5.54 3.30
N ILE A 56 -4.83 4.67 2.28
CA ILE A 56 -4.03 4.75 1.07
C ILE A 56 -4.92 4.73 -0.17
N GLU A 57 -4.43 5.32 -1.24
CA GLU A 57 -5.17 5.47 -2.50
C GLU A 57 -4.36 4.85 -3.64
N LEU A 58 -4.98 3.93 -4.37
CA LEU A 58 -4.47 3.48 -5.66
C LEU A 58 -4.92 4.49 -6.71
N CYS A 59 -3.98 5.15 -7.36
CA CYS A 59 -4.27 6.07 -8.45
C CYS A 59 -3.70 5.56 -9.77
N ARG A 60 -4.40 5.88 -10.87
CA ARG A 60 -3.98 5.60 -12.25
C ARG A 60 -4.05 6.89 -13.04
N ASN A 61 -2.91 7.29 -13.63
CA ASN A 61 -2.74 8.54 -14.35
C ASN A 61 -3.25 9.75 -13.55
N GLY A 62 -2.88 9.84 -12.28
CA GLY A 62 -3.23 10.96 -11.39
C GLY A 62 -4.61 10.87 -10.73
N LYS A 63 -5.49 9.95 -11.14
CA LYS A 63 -6.84 9.79 -10.60
C LYS A 63 -6.94 8.63 -9.63
N THR A 64 -7.49 8.86 -8.42
CA THR A 64 -7.81 7.78 -7.48
C THR A 64 -8.85 6.83 -8.09
N ILE A 65 -8.52 5.54 -8.14
CA ILE A 65 -9.41 4.48 -8.63
C ILE A 65 -9.86 3.53 -7.51
N LYS A 66 -9.16 3.50 -6.38
CA LYS A 66 -9.50 2.65 -5.23
C LYS A 66 -8.87 3.18 -3.94
N GLN A 67 -9.53 2.95 -2.82
CA GLN A 67 -9.00 3.25 -1.48
C GLN A 67 -8.84 1.97 -0.66
N GLY A 68 -7.91 2.00 0.29
CA GLY A 68 -7.59 0.91 1.20
C GLY A 68 -7.07 1.45 2.53
N VAL A 69 -6.92 0.58 3.52
CA VAL A 69 -6.44 0.97 4.85
C VAL A 69 -5.28 0.06 5.24
N ILE A 70 -4.16 0.66 5.63
CA ILE A 70 -3.07 -0.03 6.31
C ILE A 70 -3.40 -0.02 7.81
N PRO A 71 -3.48 -1.19 8.48
CA PRO A 71 -3.82 -1.26 9.89
C PRO A 71 -2.68 -0.73 10.77
N ASN A 72 -3.02 -0.30 11.98
CA ASN A 72 -2.02 -0.03 12.99
C ASN A 72 -1.61 -1.34 13.66
N VAL A 73 -0.42 -1.84 13.31
CA VAL A 73 0.20 -3.02 13.91
C VAL A 73 1.27 -2.61 14.92
N ILE A 74 0.84 -2.14 16.11
CA ILE A 74 1.27 -2.78 17.37
C ILE A 74 2.61 -3.52 17.40
N PRO A 75 3.83 -2.98 17.59
CA PRO A 75 5.02 -3.80 17.88
C PRO A 75 4.83 -4.83 18.99
#